data_AF-X1AXB3-F1
#
_entry.id   AF-X1AXB3-F1
#
_cell.length_a   1.000
_cell.length_b   1.000
_cell.length_c   1.000
_cell.angle_alpha   90.00
_cell.angle_beta   90.00
_cell.angle_gamma   90.00
#
_symmetry.space_group_name_H-M   'P 1'
#
loop_
_entity.id
_entity.type
_entity.pdbx_description
1 polymer ?
#
loop_
_entity_poly.entity_id
_entity_poly.type
_entity_poly.pdbx_seq_one_letter_code
_entity_poly.pdbx_strand_id
1 'polypeptide(L)'
;MVSVGIGSSLIIATLIHRTSGFAKRAYIAMFFVPVVTSLVAVSLVWKLLYYPNVGIFAKIISNVLHLSPPLFLADPKTALISIIFMDIWKDTGLRTVILHAGMEEIPESIYDASKIDGASAISHFFKITIPLLRP
;
A
#
# COMPACT_ATOMS: atom_id res chain seq x y z
N MET A 1 10.79 -5.45 -5.77
CA MET A 1 10.03 -5.25 -4.51
C MET A 1 10.02 -3.77 -4.12
N VAL A 2 11.20 -3.13 -3.97
CA VAL A 2 11.31 -1.72 -3.55
C VAL A 2 10.50 -0.75 -4.42
N SER A 3 10.66 -0.76 -5.75
CA SER A 3 9.97 0.19 -6.64
C SER A 3 8.44 0.04 -6.61
N VAL A 4 7.96 -1.21 -6.56
CA VAL A 4 6.52 -1.52 -6.46
C VAL A 4 5.96 -1.02 -5.12
N GLY A 5 6.69 -1.28 -4.03
CA GLY A 5 6.32 -0.80 -2.69
C GLY A 5 6.30 0.71 -2.58
N ILE A 6 7.24 1.43 -3.23
CA ILE A 6 7.21 2.90 -3.27
C ILE A 6 5.99 3.38 -4.07
N GLY A 7 5.74 2.80 -5.24
CA GLY A 7 4.59 3.15 -6.07
C GLY A 7 3.24 2.95 -5.36
N SER A 8 3.03 1.78 -4.73
CA SER A 8 1.81 1.50 -3.96
C SER A 8 1.66 2.47 -2.80
N SER A 9 2.74 2.71 -2.04
CA SER A 9 2.72 3.59 -0.88
C SER A 9 2.41 5.04 -1.25
N LEU A 10 2.94 5.52 -2.37
CA LEU A 10 2.71 6.88 -2.84
C LEU A 10 1.24 7.10 -3.25
N ILE A 11 0.63 6.11 -3.92
CA ILE A 11 -0.79 6.14 -4.27
C ILE A 11 -1.63 6.18 -2.99
N ILE A 12 -1.36 5.28 -2.03
CA ILE A 12 -2.10 5.22 -0.77
C ILE A 12 -1.91 6.50 0.04
N ALA A 13 -0.68 7.00 0.16
CA ALA A 13 -0.38 8.25 0.88
C ALA A 13 -1.15 9.44 0.27
N THR A 14 -1.25 9.51 -1.05
CA THR A 14 -2.01 10.57 -1.73
C THR A 14 -3.52 10.45 -1.46
N LEU A 15 -4.05 9.23 -1.39
CA LEU A 15 -5.46 8.99 -1.03
C LEU A 15 -5.73 9.38 0.44
N ILE A 16 -4.81 9.06 1.35
CA ILE A 16 -4.89 9.44 2.77
C ILE A 16 -4.79 10.97 2.92
N HIS A 17 -3.89 11.61 2.17
CA HIS A 17 -3.70 13.07 2.20
C HIS A 17 -4.96 13.83 1.78
N ARG A 18 -5.73 13.29 0.82
CA ARG A 18 -7.03 13.84 0.41
C ARG A 18 -8.16 13.60 1.41
N THR A 19 -7.94 12.76 2.43
CA THR A 19 -8.93 12.44 3.46
C THR A 19 -8.69 13.30 4.70
N SER A 20 -9.76 13.66 5.42
CA SER A 20 -9.67 14.43 6.66
C SER A 20 -10.40 13.77 7.84
N GLY A 21 -10.14 14.26 9.05
CA GLY A 21 -10.84 13.84 10.27
C GLY A 21 -10.55 12.40 10.73
N PHE A 22 -11.58 11.73 11.23
CA PHE A 22 -11.48 10.37 11.79
C PHE A 22 -11.04 9.33 10.76
N ALA A 23 -11.52 9.44 9.51
CA ALA A 23 -11.18 8.51 8.44
C ALA A 23 -9.67 8.47 8.16
N LYS A 24 -9.01 9.63 8.14
CA LYS A 24 -7.54 9.75 7.98
C LYS A 24 -6.80 8.98 9.09
N ARG A 25 -7.21 9.16 10.35
CA ARG A 25 -6.61 8.47 11.50
C ARG A 25 -6.82 6.96 11.43
N ALA A 26 -8.02 6.52 11.03
CA ALA A 26 -8.33 5.11 10.87
C ALA A 26 -7.48 4.45 9.76
N TYR A 27 -7.28 5.11 8.62
CA TYR A 27 -6.42 4.60 7.56
C TYR A 27 -4.97 4.48 8.02
N ILE A 28 -4.41 5.53 8.61
CA ILE A 28 -3.04 5.50 9.15
C ILE A 28 -2.87 4.35 10.14
N ALA A 29 -3.81 4.19 11.08
CA ALA A 29 -3.77 3.11 12.06
C ALA A 29 -3.78 1.73 11.38
N MET A 30 -4.69 1.49 10.42
CA MET A 30 -4.80 0.21 9.71
C MET A 30 -3.52 -0.15 8.95
N PHE A 31 -2.91 0.81 8.25
CA PHE A 31 -1.65 0.60 7.53
C PHE A 31 -0.44 0.47 8.47
N PHE A 32 -0.53 0.96 9.70
CA PHE A 32 0.55 0.86 10.69
C PHE A 32 0.55 -0.45 11.48
N VAL A 33 -0.60 -1.13 11.61
CA VAL A 33 -0.71 -2.46 12.28
C VAL A 33 0.37 -3.46 11.82
N PRO A 34 0.60 -3.70 10.52
CA PRO A 34 1.62 -4.66 10.09
C PRO A 34 3.06 -4.20 10.36
N VAL A 35 3.29 -2.90 10.53
CA VAL A 35 4.62 -2.33 10.77
C VAL A 35 5.09 -2.68 12.17
N VAL A 36 4.22 -2.50 13.17
CA VAL A 36 4.53 -2.79 14.58
C VAL A 36 4.47 -4.28 14.94
N THR A 37 3.93 -5.10 14.04
CA THR A 37 3.84 -6.55 14.23
C THR A 37 5.14 -7.25 13.82
N SER A 38 5.60 -8.22 14.63
CA SER A 38 6.80 -8.99 14.33
C SER A 38 6.68 -9.75 13.00
N LEU A 39 7.81 -9.87 12.28
CA LEU A 39 7.82 -10.58 11.00
C LEU A 39 7.35 -12.03 11.14
N VAL A 40 7.69 -12.69 12.25
CA VAL A 40 7.25 -14.07 12.54
C VAL A 40 5.74 -14.14 12.63
N ALA A 41 5.09 -13.27 13.41
CA ALA A 41 3.64 -13.27 13.53
C ALA A 41 2.95 -12.98 12.19
N VAL A 42 3.44 -12.01 11.42
CA VAL A 42 2.96 -11.72 10.07
C VAL A 42 3.08 -12.97 9.18
N SER A 43 4.23 -13.64 9.18
CA SER A 43 4.45 -14.83 8.35
C SER A 43 3.49 -15.98 8.68
N LEU A 44 3.14 -16.16 9.97
CA LEU A 44 2.19 -17.20 10.39
C LEU A 44 0.77 -16.89 9.90
N VAL A 45 0.33 -15.63 10.02
CA VAL A 45 -0.97 -15.20 9.50
C VAL A 45 -1.03 -15.40 8.00
N TRP A 46 -0.01 -14.96 7.25
CA TRP A 46 0.02 -15.11 5.80
C TRP A 46 0.09 -16.57 5.36
N LYS A 47 0.83 -17.42 6.08
CA LYS A 47 0.81 -18.87 5.85
C LYS A 47 -0.60 -19.45 6.00
N LEU A 48 -1.37 -18.99 6.99
CA LEU A 48 -2.77 -19.40 7.15
C LEU A 48 -3.64 -18.94 5.97
N LEU A 49 -3.45 -17.71 5.49
CA LEU A 49 -4.19 -17.17 4.34
C LEU A 49 -3.89 -17.93 3.03
N TYR A 50 -2.66 -18.43 2.89
CA TYR A 50 -2.19 -19.19 1.73
C TYR A 50 -2.50 -20.69 1.77
N TYR A 51 -3.14 -21.22 2.82
CA TYR A 51 -3.47 -22.63 2.86
C TYR A 51 -4.41 -23.03 1.71
N PRO A 52 -4.09 -24.08 0.92
CA PRO A 52 -4.85 -24.44 -0.28
C PRO A 52 -6.34 -24.74 -0.07
N ASN A 53 -6.71 -25.34 1.06
CA ASN A 53 -8.09 -25.81 1.30
C ASN A 53 -8.91 -24.90 2.23
N VAL A 54 -8.24 -24.16 3.11
CA VAL A 54 -8.90 -23.37 4.18
C VAL A 54 -8.60 -21.88 4.10
N GLY A 55 -7.52 -21.50 3.42
CA GLY A 55 -7.06 -20.13 3.31
C GLY A 55 -8.02 -19.26 2.50
N ILE A 56 -8.09 -17.98 2.88
CA ILE A 56 -9.01 -17.03 2.25
C ILE A 56 -8.69 -16.82 0.77
N PHE A 57 -7.40 -16.81 0.40
CA PHE A 57 -7.00 -16.57 -0.98
C PHE A 57 -7.42 -17.72 -1.90
N ALA A 58 -7.23 -18.96 -1.45
CA ALA A 58 -7.69 -20.12 -2.20
C ALA A 58 -9.21 -20.11 -2.40
N LYS A 59 -9.97 -19.81 -1.33
CA LYS A 59 -11.44 -19.70 -1.38
C LYS A 59 -11.93 -18.59 -2.29
N ILE A 60 -11.28 -17.43 -2.29
CA ILE A 60 -11.64 -16.33 -3.20
C ILE A 60 -11.43 -16.75 -4.65
N ILE A 61 -10.30 -17.38 -4.97
CA ILE A 61 -10.00 -17.82 -6.34
C ILE A 61 -10.97 -18.93 -6.77
N SER A 62 -11.27 -19.90 -5.92
CA SER A 62 -12.17 -21.00 -6.26
C SER A 62 -13.63 -20.56 -6.36
N ASN A 63 -14.10 -19.70 -5.45
CA ASN A 63 -15.52 -19.42 -5.32
C ASN A 63 -15.97 -18.18 -6.11
N VAL A 64 -15.08 -17.18 -6.24
CA VAL A 64 -15.40 -15.92 -6.93
C VAL A 64 -14.93 -15.97 -8.38
N LEU A 65 -13.72 -16.49 -8.62
CA LEU A 65 -13.15 -16.55 -9.97
C LEU A 65 -13.42 -17.90 -10.67
N HIS A 66 -13.94 -18.90 -9.95
CA HIS A 66 -14.18 -20.25 -10.45
C HIS A 66 -12.93 -20.92 -11.06
N LEU A 67 -11.75 -20.60 -10.51
CA LEU A 67 -10.47 -21.13 -10.96
C LEU A 67 -9.86 -22.07 -9.91
N SER A 68 -9.02 -23.01 -10.34
CA SER A 68 -8.21 -23.80 -9.42
C SER A 68 -7.17 -22.91 -8.75
N PRO A 69 -7.14 -22.81 -7.41
CA PRO A 69 -6.17 -21.98 -6.73
C PRO A 69 -4.76 -22.56 -6.89
N PRO A 70 -3.74 -21.71 -7.09
CA PRO A 70 -2.36 -22.17 -7.18
C PRO A 70 -1.88 -22.72 -5.84
N LEU A 71 -0.84 -23.54 -5.89
CA LEU A 71 -0.12 -24.02 -4.70
C LEU A 71 0.80 -22.92 -4.16
N PHE A 72 0.21 -21.86 -3.58
CA PHE A 72 0.87 -20.62 -3.18
C PHE A 72 2.28 -20.80 -2.62
N LEU A 73 2.46 -21.63 -1.60
CA LEU A 73 3.76 -21.83 -0.94
C LEU A 73 4.46 -23.15 -1.31
N ALA A 74 3.80 -24.05 -2.06
CA ALA A 74 4.32 -25.38 -2.36
C ALA A 74 4.88 -25.52 -3.79
N ASP A 75 4.49 -24.65 -4.72
CA ASP A 75 5.15 -24.52 -6.03
C ASP A 75 6.19 -23.39 -5.97
N PRO A 76 7.48 -23.64 -6.27
CA PRO A 76 8.53 -22.61 -6.32
C PRO A 76 8.18 -21.38 -7.19
N LYS A 77 7.41 -21.57 -8.27
CA LYS A 77 7.02 -20.47 -9.16
C LYS A 77 6.07 -19.49 -8.48
N THR A 78 5.15 -19.98 -7.66
CA THR A 78 4.16 -19.16 -6.96
C THR A 78 4.62 -18.74 -5.57
N ALA A 79 5.50 -19.52 -4.94
CA ALA A 79 6.03 -19.25 -3.60
C ALA A 79 6.77 -17.92 -3.55
N LEU A 80 7.63 -17.64 -4.53
CA LEU A 80 8.34 -16.37 -4.61
C LEU A 80 7.37 -15.20 -4.75
N ILE A 81 6.33 -15.33 -5.58
CA ILE A 81 5.33 -14.28 -5.79
C ILE A 81 4.51 -14.04 -4.51
N SER A 82 4.10 -15.10 -3.82
CA SER A 82 3.40 -15.01 -2.54
C SER A 82 4.21 -14.29 -1.48
N ILE A 83 5.50 -14.62 -1.35
CA ILE A 83 6.39 -13.95 -0.40
C ILE A 83 6.59 -12.48 -0.77
N ILE A 84 6.80 -12.18 -2.06
CA ILE A 84 6.92 -10.80 -2.57
C ILE A 84 5.67 -9.98 -2.23
N PHE A 85 4.49 -10.56 -2.39
CA PHE A 85 3.24 -9.87 -2.13
C PHE A 85 3.05 -9.56 -0.63
N MET A 86 3.33 -10.53 0.24
CA MET A 86 3.34 -10.31 1.69
C MET A 86 4.32 -9.21 2.10
N ASP A 87 5.54 -9.26 1.55
CA ASP A 87 6.59 -8.29 1.85
C ASP A 87 6.18 -6.88 1.44
N ILE A 88 5.70 -6.71 0.20
CA ILE A 88 5.19 -5.42 -0.29
C ILE A 88 4.07 -4.90 0.61
N TRP A 89 3.12 -5.75 1.01
CA TRP A 89 2.03 -5.34 1.91
C TRP A 89 2.54 -4.85 3.27
N LYS A 90 3.48 -5.56 3.89
CA LYS A 90 4.07 -5.18 5.18
C LYS A 90 4.84 -3.86 5.07
N ASP A 91 5.68 -3.72 4.05
CA ASP A 91 6.54 -2.56 3.84
C ASP A 91 5.78 -1.30 3.41
N THR A 92 4.66 -1.48 2.70
CA THR A 92 3.82 -0.37 2.24
C THR A 92 3.32 0.48 3.41
N GLY A 93 3.05 -0.12 4.56
CA GLY A 93 2.53 0.58 5.75
C GLY A 93 3.45 1.73 6.21
N LEU A 94 4.71 1.42 6.46
CA LEU A 94 5.68 2.40 6.97
C LEU A 94 5.95 3.49 5.92
N ARG A 95 6.17 3.08 4.67
CA ARG A 95 6.43 4.01 3.55
C ARG A 95 5.27 4.97 3.32
N THR A 96 4.04 4.49 3.43
CA THR A 96 2.83 5.31 3.31
C THR A 96 2.80 6.39 4.39
N VAL A 97 3.10 6.03 5.66
CA VAL A 97 3.11 6.99 6.77
C VAL A 97 4.20 8.06 6.56
N ILE A 98 5.41 7.65 6.15
CA ILE A 98 6.51 8.58 5.87
C ILE A 98 6.15 9.53 4.72
N LEU A 99 5.67 9.00 3.60
CA LEU A 99 5.28 9.81 2.44
C LEU A 99 4.11 10.74 2.78
N HIS A 100 3.14 10.28 3.57
CA HIS A 100 2.03 11.09 4.04
C HIS A 100 2.51 12.24 4.93
N ALA A 101 3.42 11.98 5.88
CA ALA A 101 4.03 13.02 6.71
C ALA A 101 4.79 14.06 5.87
N GLY A 102 5.58 13.62 4.89
CA GLY A 102 6.25 14.55 3.95
C GLY A 102 5.26 15.38 3.12
N MET A 103 4.08 14.83 2.78
CA MET A 103 3.04 15.61 2.09
C MET A 103 2.41 16.66 3.00
N GLU A 104 2.33 16.42 4.31
CA GLU A 104 1.84 17.42 5.28
C GLU A 104 2.79 18.60 5.45
N GLU A 105 4.08 18.43 5.17
CA GLU A 105 5.07 19.51 5.25
C GLU A 105 5.02 20.45 4.04
N ILE A 106 4.38 20.05 2.93
CA ILE A 106 4.25 20.89 1.74
C ILE A 106 3.27 22.04 2.05
N PRO A 107 3.69 23.32 1.93
CA PRO A 107 2.81 24.44 2.25
C PRO A 107 1.55 24.46 1.38
N GLU A 108 0.39 24.66 2.01
CA GLU A 108 -0.91 24.72 1.31
C GLU A 108 -0.96 25.83 0.24
N SER A 109 -0.20 26.91 0.45
CA SER A 109 -0.06 28.01 -0.52
C SER A 109 0.49 27.56 -1.88
N ILE A 110 1.35 26.54 -1.92
CA ILE A 110 1.86 25.97 -3.18
C ILE A 110 0.74 25.24 -3.93
N TYR A 111 -0.11 24.52 -3.18
CA TYR A 111 -1.26 23.85 -3.77
C TYR A 111 -2.29 24.85 -4.28
N ASP A 112 -2.55 25.92 -3.56
CA ASP A 112 -3.50 26.95 -4.00
C ASP A 112 -2.98 27.74 -5.21
N ALA A 113 -1.69 28.09 -5.25
CA ALA A 113 -1.07 28.70 -6.42
C ALA A 113 -1.25 27.83 -7.67
N SER A 114 -1.03 26.51 -7.55
CA SER A 114 -1.19 25.59 -8.68
C SER A 114 -2.62 25.47 -9.19
N LYS A 115 -3.62 25.60 -8.31
CA LYS A 115 -5.04 25.61 -8.70
C LYS A 115 -5.38 26.89 -9.46
N ILE A 116 -4.83 28.03 -9.02
CA ILE A 116 -4.97 29.33 -9.72
C ILE A 116 -4.36 29.25 -11.12
N ASP A 117 -3.21 28.59 -11.26
CA ASP A 117 -2.53 28.35 -12.55
C ASP A 117 -3.25 27.32 -13.45
N GLY A 118 -4.41 26.79 -13.02
CA GLY A 118 -5.20 25.84 -13.81
C GLY A 118 -4.56 24.44 -13.92
N ALA A 119 -3.67 24.06 -13.00
CA ALA A 119 -3.05 22.74 -13.03
C ALA A 119 -4.09 21.63 -12.80
N SER A 120 -4.14 20.66 -13.71
CA SER A 120 -4.95 19.45 -13.52
C SER A 120 -4.44 18.60 -12.35
N ALA A 121 -5.29 17.78 -11.75
CA ALA A 121 -4.92 16.91 -10.61
C ALA A 121 -3.72 15.98 -10.92
N ILE A 122 -3.58 15.55 -12.17
CA ILE A 122 -2.45 14.74 -12.63
C ILE A 122 -1.17 15.60 -12.71
N SER A 123 -1.27 16.80 -13.30
CA SER A 123 -0.15 17.75 -13.37
C SER A 123 0.32 18.13 -11.97
N HIS A 124 -0.62 18.39 -11.06
CA HIS A 124 -0.36 18.70 -9.65
C HIS A 124 0.42 17.57 -8.95
N PHE A 125 -0.01 16.32 -9.10
CA PHE A 125 0.66 15.18 -8.48
C PHE A 125 2.08 14.97 -9.01
N PHE A 126 2.28 15.00 -10.34
CA PHE A 126 3.59 14.70 -10.94
C PHE A 126 4.56 15.88 -10.95
N LYS A 127 4.08 17.13 -10.97
CA LYS A 127 4.95 18.32 -11.06
C LYS A 127 5.15 19.04 -9.73
N ILE A 128 4.31 18.78 -8.72
CA ILE A 128 4.40 19.44 -7.41
C ILE A 128 4.63 18.40 -6.33
N THR A 129 3.67 17.50 -6.11
CA THR A 129 3.73 16.55 -4.99
C THR A 129 4.94 15.62 -5.10
N ILE A 130 5.15 14.94 -6.24
CA ILE A 130 6.29 14.03 -6.40
C ILE A 130 7.65 14.75 -6.29
N PRO A 131 7.89 15.88 -6.98
CA PRO A 131 9.17 16.58 -6.88
C PRO A 131 9.47 17.11 -5.48
N LEU A 132 8.47 17.63 -4.76
CA LEU A 132 8.66 18.16 -3.40
C LEU A 132 8.82 17.06 -2.33
N LEU A 133 8.38 15.84 -2.62
CA LEU A 133 8.62 14.66 -1.75
C LEU A 133 9.96 13.99 -2.00
N ARG A 134 10.62 14.29 -3.13
CA ARG A 134 11.95 13.80 -3.43
C ARG A 134 12.96 14.75 -2.78
N PRO A 135 13.98 14.25 -2.07
CA PRO A 135 15.07 15.08 -1.56
C PRO A 135 15.84 15.75 -2.71
#